data_AF-A0A5B7H604-F1
#
_entry.id   AF-A0A5B7H604-F1
#
_cell.length_a   1.000
_cell.length_b   1.000
_cell.length_c   1.000
_cell.angle_alpha   90.00
_cell.angle_beta   90.00
_cell.angle_gamma   90.00
#
_symmetry.space_group_name_H-M   'P 1'
#
loop_
_entity.id
_entity.type
_entity.pdbx_description
1 polymer ?
#
loop_
_entity_poly.entity_id
_entity_poly.type
_entity_poly.pdbx_seq_one_letter_code
_entity_poly.pdbx_strand_id
1 'polypeptide(L)'
;MILGSSFNMLVVPYLLLYLHAEFGFRGAILVTGGVCLNQIPASMVFHPVKWHSKKPHHCATVQERDCKTDHLRAVLEAFISNLSLLKFTRVVVISLPFAVYFTGVVFTSSYIPFVMQSTGYTLEDSAYCLTIMGIFHIMATLIHPCLSFAFRGSHFPIMAVGYGSLPVALVGFIHGTNIHVKAASMAFFGMSMSFVGVSIGPVIAETFDASMVLRVLSINGIFDTTAFLIIGPLTGSSLTF
;
A
#
# COMPACT_ATOMS: atom_id res chain seq x y z
N MET A 1 5.11 -0.49 -9.35
CA MET A 1 5.12 -0.50 -7.87
C MET A 1 4.31 -1.67 -7.32
N ILE A 2 3.02 -1.78 -7.63
CA ILE A 2 2.09 -2.77 -7.02
C ILE A 2 2.54 -4.22 -7.21
N LEU A 3 2.94 -4.61 -8.43
CA LEU A 3 3.42 -5.98 -8.72
C LEU A 3 4.65 -6.37 -7.88
N GLY A 4 5.54 -5.41 -7.59
CA GLY A 4 6.71 -5.64 -6.74
C GLY A 4 6.32 -5.89 -5.29
N SER A 5 5.35 -5.14 -4.77
CA SER A 5 4.79 -5.36 -3.44
C SER A 5 4.11 -6.72 -3.31
N SER A 6 3.42 -7.18 -4.35
CA SER A 6 2.78 -8.51 -4.36
C SER A 6 3.81 -9.64 -4.36
N PHE A 7 4.91 -9.49 -5.12
CA PHE A 7 6.01 -10.45 -5.11
C PHE A 7 6.67 -10.55 -3.72
N ASN A 8 6.83 -9.41 -3.05
CA ASN A 8 7.32 -9.37 -1.68
C ASN A 8 6.43 -10.22 -0.74
N MET A 9 5.10 -10.08 -0.82
CA MET A 9 4.18 -10.86 0.01
C MET A 9 4.20 -12.37 -0.28
N LEU A 10 4.56 -12.77 -1.50
CA LEU A 10 4.72 -14.18 -1.87
C LEU A 10 6.00 -14.79 -1.28
N VAL A 11 7.13 -14.07 -1.38
CA VAL A 11 8.45 -14.64 -1.08
C VAL A 11 8.84 -14.46 0.39
N VAL A 12 8.52 -13.30 0.97
CA VAL A 12 9.00 -12.92 2.30
C VAL A 12 8.54 -13.86 3.43
N PRO A 13 7.28 -14.34 3.50
CA PRO A 13 6.87 -15.21 4.60
C PRO A 13 7.72 -16.50 4.71
N TYR A 14 7.99 -17.18 3.60
CA TYR A 14 8.84 -18.38 3.59
C TYR A 14 10.32 -18.06 3.76
N LEU A 15 10.80 -16.97 3.15
CA LEU A 15 12.19 -16.57 3.31
C LEU A 15 12.49 -16.21 4.77
N LEU A 16 11.59 -15.51 5.45
CA LEU A 16 11.74 -15.18 6.87
C LEU A 16 11.68 -16.42 7.75
N LEU A 17 10.80 -17.38 7.46
CA LEU A 17 10.77 -18.66 8.16
C LEU A 17 12.12 -19.38 8.09
N TYR A 18 12.68 -19.49 6.88
CA TYR A 18 13.97 -20.13 6.65
C TYR A 18 15.11 -19.37 7.34
N LEU A 19 15.18 -18.05 7.17
CA LEU A 19 16.23 -17.23 7.79
C LEU A 19 16.14 -17.25 9.32
N HIS A 20 14.94 -17.31 9.87
CA HIS A 20 14.73 -17.41 11.31
C HIS A 20 15.19 -18.77 11.84
N ALA A 21 14.91 -19.86 11.12
CA ALA A 21 15.35 -21.19 11.50
C ALA A 21 16.89 -21.33 11.47
N GLU A 22 17.55 -20.77 10.45
CA GLU A 22 18.99 -20.95 10.23
C GLU A 22 19.86 -19.96 11.02
N PHE A 23 19.48 -18.67 11.03
CA PHE A 23 20.31 -17.59 11.58
C PHE A 23 19.71 -16.93 12.83
N GLY A 24 18.55 -17.42 13.31
CA GLY A 24 17.79 -16.80 14.37
C GLY A 24 17.24 -15.42 14.00
N PHE A 25 16.54 -14.80 14.95
CA PHE A 25 15.88 -13.50 14.73
C PHE A 25 16.85 -12.37 14.34
N ARG A 26 17.99 -12.26 15.05
CA ARG A 26 18.98 -11.19 14.80
C ARG A 26 19.63 -11.34 13.42
N GLY A 27 19.96 -12.57 13.02
CA GLY A 27 20.54 -12.85 11.71
C GLY A 27 19.55 -12.59 10.58
N ALA A 28 18.29 -13.03 10.73
CA ALA A 28 17.23 -12.77 9.76
C ALA A 28 17.01 -11.27 9.50
N ILE A 29 17.01 -10.43 10.55
CA ILE A 29 16.91 -8.98 10.40
C ILE A 29 18.12 -8.41 9.67
N LEU A 30 19.34 -8.85 9.99
CA LEU A 30 20.56 -8.36 9.36
C LEU A 30 20.57 -8.68 7.85
N VAL A 31 20.19 -9.90 7.48
CA VAL A 31 20.08 -10.32 6.07
C VAL A 31 19.01 -9.50 5.34
N THR A 32 17.83 -9.35 5.94
CA THR A 32 16.75 -8.55 5.34
C THR A 32 17.16 -7.08 5.18
N GLY A 33 17.85 -6.51 6.16
CA GLY A 33 18.44 -5.17 6.09
C GLY A 33 19.46 -5.04 4.96
N GLY A 34 20.32 -6.05 4.78
CA GLY A 34 21.26 -6.13 3.66
C GLY A 34 20.57 -6.13 2.29
N VAL A 35 19.48 -6.88 2.15
CA VAL A 35 18.65 -6.87 0.93
C VAL A 35 18.08 -5.46 0.68
N CYS A 36 17.58 -4.78 1.72
CA CYS A 36 17.09 -3.41 1.60
C CYS A 36 18.18 -2.41 1.18
N LEU A 37 19.43 -2.58 1.61
CA LEU A 37 20.54 -1.71 1.21
C LEU A 37 20.83 -1.76 -0.30
N ASN A 38 20.49 -2.86 -0.98
CA ASN A 38 20.62 -2.95 -2.45
C ASN A 38 19.69 -1.97 -3.19
N GLN A 39 18.69 -1.38 -2.52
CA GLN A 39 17.85 -0.35 -3.12
C GLN A 39 18.63 0.95 -3.39
N ILE A 40 19.72 1.21 -2.65
CA ILE A 40 20.55 2.41 -2.82
C ILE A 40 21.21 2.43 -4.22
N PRO A 41 22.03 1.44 -4.62
CA PRO A 41 22.58 1.44 -5.97
C PRO A 41 21.52 1.35 -7.06
N ALA A 42 20.42 0.61 -6.83
CA ALA A 42 19.30 0.58 -7.77
C ALA A 42 18.71 1.98 -8.02
N SER A 43 18.58 2.81 -6.96
CA SER A 43 18.09 4.18 -7.10
C SER A 43 19.06 5.12 -7.82
N MET A 44 20.37 4.88 -7.68
CA MET A 44 21.41 5.67 -8.36
C MET A 44 21.47 5.39 -9.88
N VAL A 45 20.98 4.24 -10.34
CA VAL A 45 20.88 3.91 -11.77
C VAL A 45 19.78 4.72 -12.46
N PHE A 46 18.79 5.26 -11.73
CA PHE A 46 17.76 6.09 -12.34
C PHE A 46 18.34 7.43 -12.80
N HIS A 47 18.34 7.65 -14.11
CA HIS A 47 18.72 8.91 -14.71
C HIS A 47 17.63 9.98 -14.50
N PRO A 48 18.00 11.25 -14.27
CA PRO A 48 17.02 12.31 -14.08
C PRO A 48 16.17 12.52 -15.35
N VAL A 49 14.85 12.65 -15.16
CA VAL A 49 13.85 12.81 -16.24
C VAL A 49 14.20 13.92 -17.23
N LYS A 50 14.95 14.93 -16.80
CA LYS A 50 15.45 16.05 -17.62
C LYS A 50 16.30 15.59 -18.82
N TRP A 51 16.95 14.43 -18.75
CA TRP A 51 17.75 13.86 -19.85
C TRP A 51 16.89 13.28 -20.97
N HIS A 52 15.61 13.01 -20.70
CA HIS A 52 14.68 12.36 -21.63
C HIS A 52 13.40 13.17 -21.91
N SER A 53 13.18 14.29 -21.21
CA SER A 53 12.06 15.19 -21.46
C SER A 53 12.41 16.19 -22.57
N LYS A 54 11.54 16.31 -23.59
CA LYS A 54 11.66 17.41 -24.57
C LYS A 54 11.58 18.73 -23.80
N LYS A 55 12.57 19.61 -23.99
CA LYS A 55 12.62 20.91 -23.31
C LYS A 55 11.26 21.62 -23.52
N PRO A 56 10.56 22.02 -22.44
CA PRO A 56 9.36 22.83 -22.61
C PRO A 56 9.74 24.13 -23.32
N HIS A 57 8.91 24.57 -24.27
CA HIS A 57 9.02 25.91 -24.84
C HIS A 57 8.86 26.93 -23.70
N HIS A 58 9.95 27.64 -23.44
CA HIS A 58 10.09 28.92 -22.73
C HIS A 58 9.09 29.25 -21.60
N CYS A 59 9.56 29.24 -20.34
CA CYS A 59 9.30 30.37 -19.42
C CYS A 59 10.21 30.33 -18.17
N ALA A 60 10.77 31.50 -17.86
CA ALA A 60 11.34 31.99 -16.59
C ALA A 60 12.58 31.30 -15.99
N THR A 61 13.68 32.06 -16.04
CA THR A 61 14.84 31.99 -15.15
C THR A 61 14.39 32.11 -13.69
N VAL A 62 14.59 31.05 -12.90
CA VAL A 62 14.48 31.10 -11.44
C VAL A 62 15.75 31.76 -10.91
N GLN A 63 15.58 32.95 -10.34
CA GLN A 63 16.62 33.75 -9.71
C GLN A 63 16.92 33.17 -8.32
N GLU A 64 18.16 32.75 -8.07
CA GLU A 64 18.64 32.29 -6.77
C GLU A 64 18.44 33.40 -5.72
N ARG A 65 17.59 33.15 -4.72
CA ARG A 65 17.40 33.99 -3.52
C ARG A 65 17.52 33.13 -2.24
N ASP A 66 17.97 33.80 -1.19
CA ASP A 66 18.48 33.35 0.12
C ASP A 66 17.96 31.98 0.65
N CYS A 67 18.86 31.00 0.77
CA CYS A 67 18.58 29.58 0.47
C CYS A 67 17.96 28.74 1.60
N LYS A 68 17.86 29.20 2.86
CA LYS A 68 17.39 28.31 3.96
C LYS A 68 16.06 28.72 4.59
N THR A 69 15.92 29.99 4.99
CA THR A 69 14.70 30.47 5.65
C THR A 69 13.55 30.60 4.66
N ASP A 70 13.82 31.05 3.44
CA ASP A 70 12.84 31.12 2.36
C ASP A 70 12.48 29.72 1.84
N HIS A 71 13.40 28.76 1.92
CA HIS A 71 13.11 27.38 1.53
C HIS A 71 12.14 26.70 2.49
N LEU A 72 12.32 26.85 3.80
CA LEU A 72 11.37 26.32 4.79
C LEU A 72 10.00 26.98 4.67
N ARG A 73 9.94 28.30 4.46
CA ARG A 73 8.68 29.02 4.22
C ARG A 73 8.01 28.54 2.94
N ALA A 74 8.75 28.38 1.85
CA ALA A 74 8.21 27.86 0.59
C ALA A 74 7.69 26.43 0.72
N VAL A 75 8.39 25.55 1.44
CA VAL A 75 7.93 24.18 1.73
C VAL A 75 6.67 24.20 2.59
N LEU A 76 6.62 25.05 3.62
CA LEU A 76 5.45 25.19 4.48
C LEU A 76 4.24 25.75 3.72
N GLU A 77 4.43 26.75 2.87
CA GLU A 77 3.40 27.31 2.00
C GLU A 77 2.88 26.27 1.01
N ALA A 78 3.77 25.47 0.41
CA ALA A 78 3.39 24.37 -0.46
C ALA A 78 2.60 23.28 0.30
N PHE A 79 3.00 22.97 1.53
CA PHE A 79 2.30 22.03 2.40
C PHE A 79 0.90 22.54 2.78
N ILE A 80 0.78 23.80 3.22
CA ILE A 80 -0.50 24.45 3.53
C ILE A 80 -1.39 24.53 2.28
N SER A 81 -0.80 24.83 1.12
CA SER A 81 -1.50 24.82 -0.17
C SER A 81 -2.07 23.43 -0.49
N ASN A 82 -1.30 22.35 -0.25
CA ASN A 82 -1.81 20.99 -0.41
C ASN A 82 -2.93 20.68 0.60
N LEU A 83 -2.80 21.10 1.86
CA LEU A 83 -3.88 20.94 2.86
C LEU A 83 -5.15 21.70 2.49
N SER A 84 -5.05 22.79 1.72
CA SER A 84 -6.24 23.51 1.25
C SER A 84 -7.16 22.66 0.37
N LEU A 85 -6.61 21.61 -0.25
CA LEU A 85 -7.40 20.66 -1.04
C LEU A 85 -8.36 19.81 -0.20
N LEU A 86 -8.14 19.70 1.11
CA LEU A 86 -9.07 19.05 2.04
C LEU A 86 -10.45 19.74 2.07
N LYS A 87 -10.52 21.00 1.64
CA LYS A 87 -11.80 21.72 1.48
C LYS A 87 -12.68 21.11 0.39
N PHE A 88 -12.09 20.39 -0.57
CA PHE A 88 -12.87 19.73 -1.62
C PHE A 88 -13.42 18.41 -1.11
N THR A 89 -14.74 18.33 -0.96
CA THR A 89 -15.45 17.12 -0.53
C THR A 89 -15.07 15.89 -1.36
N ARG A 90 -14.84 16.05 -2.67
CA ARG A 90 -14.43 14.95 -3.56
C ARG A 90 -13.08 14.34 -3.18
N VAL A 91 -12.13 15.15 -2.73
CA VAL A 91 -10.81 14.67 -2.27
C VAL A 91 -10.99 13.82 -1.01
N VAL A 92 -11.74 14.34 -0.03
CA VAL A 92 -12.00 13.64 1.23
C VAL A 92 -12.73 12.31 0.99
N VAL A 93 -13.74 12.28 0.11
CA VAL A 93 -14.52 11.07 -0.21
C VAL A 93 -13.66 9.97 -0.84
N ILE A 94 -12.61 10.30 -1.58
CA ILE A 94 -11.71 9.31 -2.19
C ILE A 94 -10.57 8.93 -1.23
N SER A 95 -9.95 9.92 -0.59
CA SER A 95 -8.75 9.75 0.26
C SER A 95 -9.06 9.08 1.59
N LEU A 96 -10.16 9.44 2.26
CA LEU A 96 -10.47 8.94 3.60
C LEU A 96 -10.77 7.43 3.61
N PRO A 97 -11.64 6.88 2.74
CA PRO A 97 -11.87 5.44 2.69
C PRO A 97 -10.62 4.66 2.29
N PHE A 98 -9.81 5.21 1.37
CA PHE A 98 -8.54 4.60 0.97
C PHE A 98 -7.59 4.46 2.16
N ALA A 99 -7.47 5.51 2.98
CA ALA A 99 -6.59 5.46 4.14
C ALA A 99 -7.05 4.49 5.22
N VAL A 100 -8.35 4.51 5.56
CA VAL A 100 -8.92 3.55 6.51
C VAL A 100 -8.71 2.12 6.02
N TYR A 101 -8.93 1.87 4.73
CA TYR A 101 -8.70 0.58 4.10
C TYR A 101 -7.24 0.15 4.12
N PHE A 102 -6.33 1.01 3.66
CA PHE A 102 -4.91 0.68 3.55
C PHE A 102 -4.31 0.40 4.91
N THR A 103 -4.62 1.25 5.90
CA THR A 103 -4.22 1.01 7.29
C THR A 103 -4.81 -0.29 7.82
N GLY A 104 -6.11 -0.54 7.63
CA GLY A 104 -6.76 -1.79 8.02
C GLY A 104 -6.06 -3.02 7.43
N VAL A 105 -5.75 -3.00 6.14
CA VAL A 105 -5.03 -4.08 5.44
C VAL A 105 -3.65 -4.32 6.05
N VAL A 106 -2.86 -3.27 6.32
CA VAL A 106 -1.51 -3.40 6.88
C VAL A 106 -1.56 -3.98 8.29
N PHE A 107 -2.48 -3.51 9.14
CA PHE A 107 -2.64 -4.05 10.48
C PHE A 107 -3.11 -5.50 10.44
N THR A 108 -4.17 -5.82 9.68
CA THR A 108 -4.63 -7.22 9.60
C THR A 108 -3.53 -8.14 9.07
N SER A 109 -2.81 -7.74 8.03
CA SER A 109 -1.71 -8.55 7.47
C SER A 109 -0.64 -8.88 8.51
N SER A 110 -0.36 -7.93 9.41
CA SER A 110 0.59 -8.10 10.51
C SER A 110 0.06 -9.01 11.63
N TYR A 111 -1.26 -9.06 11.85
CA TYR A 111 -1.89 -9.89 12.88
C TYR A 111 -2.17 -11.34 12.46
N ILE A 112 -2.20 -11.64 11.15
CA ILE A 112 -2.50 -12.99 10.64
C ILE A 112 -1.68 -14.08 11.35
N PRO A 113 -0.34 -13.97 11.47
CA PRO A 113 0.46 -15.03 12.11
C PRO A 113 0.10 -15.22 13.58
N PHE A 114 -0.18 -14.13 14.31
CA PHE A 114 -0.55 -14.18 15.72
C PHE A 114 -1.91 -14.84 15.95
N VAL A 115 -2.90 -14.51 15.11
CA VAL A 115 -4.24 -15.11 15.17
C VAL A 115 -4.21 -16.60 14.81
N MET A 116 -3.36 -16.98 13.85
CA MET A 116 -3.17 -18.38 13.48
C MET A 116 -2.51 -19.17 14.62
N GLN A 117 -1.46 -18.62 15.23
CA GLN A 117 -0.80 -19.27 16.37
C GLN A 117 -1.71 -19.39 17.60
N SER A 118 -2.50 -18.35 17.92
CA SER A 118 -3.42 -18.40 19.06
C SER A 118 -4.57 -19.39 18.88
N THR A 119 -4.90 -19.74 17.63
CA THR A 119 -5.88 -20.78 17.30
C THR A 119 -5.27 -22.17 17.16
N GLY A 120 -3.98 -22.33 17.47
CA GLY A 120 -3.27 -23.61 17.49
C GLY A 120 -2.65 -24.03 16.15
N TYR A 121 -2.66 -23.17 15.14
CA TYR A 121 -2.00 -23.44 13.86
C TYR A 121 -0.50 -23.13 13.92
N THR A 122 0.24 -23.76 13.02
CA THR A 122 1.69 -23.57 12.95
C THR A 122 2.05 -22.24 12.27
N LEU A 123 3.29 -21.80 12.47
CA LEU A 123 3.81 -20.62 11.77
C LEU A 123 3.92 -20.89 10.25
N GLU A 124 4.10 -22.15 9.85
CA GLU A 124 4.12 -22.58 8.44
C GLU A 124 2.74 -22.44 7.79
N ASP A 125 1.66 -22.83 8.50
CA ASP A 125 0.28 -22.63 8.04
C ASP A 125 -0.05 -21.15 7.82
N SER A 126 0.51 -20.28 8.66
CA SER A 126 0.37 -18.83 8.53
C SER A 126 1.06 -18.31 7.28
N ALA A 127 2.28 -18.78 7.01
CA ALA A 127 3.01 -18.44 5.79
C ALA A 127 2.30 -18.96 4.53
N TYR A 128 1.72 -20.16 4.59
CA TYR A 128 0.88 -20.69 3.52
C TYR A 128 -0.31 -19.76 3.22
N CYS A 129 -1.04 -19.29 4.25
CA CYS A 129 -2.12 -18.33 4.06
C CYS A 129 -1.66 -17.00 3.43
N LEU A 130 -0.54 -16.44 3.89
CA LEU A 130 0.03 -15.19 3.35
C LEU A 130 0.52 -15.33 1.91
N THR A 131 1.03 -16.50 1.53
CA THR A 131 1.44 -16.74 0.14
C THR A 131 0.25 -16.90 -0.79
N ILE A 132 -0.83 -17.57 -0.38
CA ILE A 132 -2.08 -17.59 -1.14
C ILE A 132 -2.60 -16.16 -1.37
N MET A 133 -2.56 -15.31 -0.33
CA MET A 133 -2.88 -13.89 -0.47
C MET A 133 -1.99 -13.21 -1.54
N GLY A 134 -0.67 -13.44 -1.49
CA GLY A 134 0.29 -12.91 -2.46
C GLY A 134 0.04 -13.38 -3.91
N ILE A 135 -0.25 -14.66 -4.12
CA ILE A 135 -0.57 -15.23 -5.45
C ILE A 135 -1.80 -14.53 -6.02
N PHE A 136 -2.89 -14.46 -5.25
CA PHE A 136 -4.13 -13.84 -5.73
C PHE A 136 -4.00 -12.33 -5.93
N HIS A 137 -3.14 -11.66 -5.16
CA HIS A 137 -2.79 -10.25 -5.41
C HIS A 137 -2.11 -10.07 -6.77
N ILE A 138 -1.14 -10.92 -7.12
CA ILE A 138 -0.49 -10.91 -8.45
C ILE A 138 -1.51 -11.19 -9.55
N MET A 139 -2.30 -12.25 -9.40
CA MET A 139 -3.31 -12.65 -10.39
C MET A 139 -4.34 -11.54 -10.62
N ALA A 140 -4.86 -10.94 -9.55
CA ALA A 140 -5.80 -9.84 -9.62
C ALA A 140 -5.19 -8.60 -10.29
N THR A 141 -3.89 -8.33 -10.05
CA THR A 141 -3.18 -7.22 -10.70
C THR A 141 -3.08 -7.43 -12.21
N LEU A 142 -2.83 -8.66 -12.66
CA LEU A 142 -2.76 -9.01 -14.07
C LEU A 142 -4.13 -9.01 -14.76
N ILE A 143 -5.20 -9.38 -14.03
CA ILE A 143 -6.57 -9.40 -14.54
C ILE A 143 -7.18 -7.98 -14.59
N HIS A 144 -6.73 -7.07 -13.72
CA HIS A 144 -7.32 -5.74 -13.56
C HIS A 144 -7.43 -4.92 -14.85
N PRO A 145 -6.43 -4.85 -15.75
CA PRO A 145 -6.57 -4.14 -17.03
C PRO A 145 -7.69 -4.71 -17.92
N CYS A 146 -7.84 -6.03 -17.97
CA CYS A 146 -8.92 -6.68 -18.71
C CYS A 146 -10.29 -6.35 -18.10
N LEU A 147 -10.35 -6.31 -16.76
CA LEU A 147 -11.57 -5.94 -16.04
C LEU A 147 -11.94 -4.47 -16.28
N SER A 148 -10.96 -3.57 -16.27
CA SER A 148 -11.15 -2.15 -16.59
C SER A 148 -11.73 -1.97 -18.00
N PHE A 149 -11.22 -2.72 -18.99
CA PHE A 149 -11.79 -2.71 -20.34
C PHE A 149 -13.25 -3.19 -20.38
N ALA A 150 -13.59 -4.25 -19.63
CA ALA A 150 -14.95 -4.76 -19.53
C ALA A 150 -15.93 -3.72 -18.92
N PHE A 151 -15.47 -2.91 -17.97
CA PHE A 151 -16.24 -1.80 -17.37
C PHE A 151 -16.15 -0.49 -18.16
N ARG A 152 -15.89 -0.56 -19.48
CA ARG A 152 -15.77 0.61 -20.37
C ARG A 152 -14.76 1.65 -19.89
N GLY A 153 -13.71 1.20 -19.20
CA GLY A 153 -12.65 2.03 -18.66
C GLY A 153 -12.98 2.72 -17.34
N SER A 154 -14.13 2.46 -16.69
CA SER A 154 -14.44 3.03 -15.38
C SER A 154 -13.80 2.22 -14.25
N HIS A 155 -12.99 2.87 -13.42
CA HIS A 155 -12.27 2.22 -12.31
C HIS A 155 -13.00 2.27 -10.96
N PHE A 156 -13.98 3.17 -10.82
CA PHE A 156 -14.82 3.30 -9.61
C PHE A 156 -15.53 2.00 -9.17
N PRO A 157 -16.26 1.26 -10.04
CA PRO A 157 -16.96 0.06 -9.62
C PRO A 157 -15.99 -1.04 -9.18
N ILE A 158 -14.82 -1.15 -9.83
CA ILE A 158 -13.79 -2.13 -9.46
C ILE A 158 -13.22 -1.81 -8.07
N MET A 159 -12.95 -0.53 -7.81
CA MET A 159 -12.51 -0.06 -6.48
C MET A 159 -13.56 -0.33 -5.40
N ALA A 160 -14.85 -0.11 -5.69
CA ALA A 160 -15.94 -0.36 -4.75
C ALA A 160 -16.08 -1.86 -4.39
N VAL A 161 -15.96 -2.76 -5.37
CA VAL A 161 -15.91 -4.22 -5.15
C VAL A 161 -14.68 -4.59 -4.30
N GLY A 162 -13.55 -3.93 -4.53
CA GLY A 162 -12.35 -4.04 -3.70
C GLY A 162 -12.63 -3.74 -2.23
N TYR A 163 -13.22 -2.58 -1.93
CA TYR A 163 -13.57 -2.21 -0.54
C TYR A 163 -14.56 -3.20 0.11
N GLY A 164 -15.58 -3.65 -0.63
CA GLY A 164 -16.60 -4.56 -0.10
C GLY A 164 -16.10 -5.99 0.15
N SER A 165 -15.12 -6.46 -0.62
CA SER A 165 -14.59 -7.83 -0.49
C SER A 165 -13.69 -8.04 0.74
N LEU A 166 -13.03 -6.99 1.24
CA LEU A 166 -12.15 -7.10 2.41
C LEU A 166 -12.88 -7.54 3.69
N PRO A 167 -13.97 -6.88 4.14
CA PRO A 167 -14.69 -7.32 5.34
C PRO A 167 -15.20 -8.76 5.24
N VAL A 168 -15.69 -9.17 4.05
CA VAL A 168 -16.16 -10.53 3.80
C VAL A 168 -15.02 -11.55 3.97
N ALA A 169 -13.84 -11.24 3.41
CA ALA A 169 -12.64 -12.05 3.60
C ALA A 169 -12.26 -12.18 5.07
N LEU A 170 -12.32 -11.08 5.84
CA LEU A 170 -11.98 -11.09 7.26
C LEU A 170 -12.94 -11.93 8.11
N VAL A 171 -14.24 -11.81 7.86
CA VAL A 171 -15.26 -12.62 8.56
C VAL A 171 -15.03 -14.10 8.29
N GLY A 172 -14.77 -14.48 7.03
CA GLY A 172 -14.45 -15.85 6.64
C GLY A 172 -13.17 -16.37 7.28
N PHE A 173 -12.13 -15.54 7.39
CA PHE A 173 -10.86 -15.92 8.02
C PHE A 173 -11.01 -16.18 9.52
N ILE A 174 -11.74 -15.31 10.24
CA ILE A 174 -11.94 -15.42 11.69
C ILE A 174 -12.78 -16.65 12.04
N HIS A 175 -13.92 -16.84 11.38
CA HIS A 175 -14.86 -17.93 11.69
C HIS A 175 -14.49 -19.27 11.04
N GLY A 176 -13.58 -19.27 10.06
CA GLY A 176 -13.14 -20.49 9.40
C GLY A 176 -12.46 -21.44 10.38
N THR A 177 -13.01 -22.64 10.53
CA THR A 177 -12.45 -23.70 11.38
C THR A 177 -11.35 -24.49 10.71
N ASN A 178 -11.35 -24.54 9.37
CA ASN A 178 -10.38 -25.27 8.56
C ASN A 178 -9.36 -24.32 7.91
N ILE A 179 -8.11 -24.78 7.78
CA ILE A 179 -7.04 -24.03 7.11
C ILE A 179 -7.41 -23.66 5.67
N HIS A 180 -8.12 -24.53 4.94
CA HIS A 180 -8.56 -24.24 3.57
C HIS A 180 -9.56 -23.09 3.49
N VAL A 181 -10.45 -22.94 4.47
CA VAL A 181 -11.42 -21.82 4.52
C VAL A 181 -10.68 -20.51 4.83
N LYS A 182 -9.69 -20.56 5.71
CA LYS A 182 -8.81 -19.43 6.00
C LYS A 182 -7.98 -19.03 4.78
N ALA A 183 -7.42 -20.00 4.05
CA ALA A 183 -6.68 -19.76 2.81
C ALA A 183 -7.56 -19.19 1.69
N ALA A 184 -8.78 -19.72 1.50
CA ALA A 184 -9.75 -19.16 0.55
C ALA A 184 -10.13 -17.72 0.90
N SER A 185 -10.29 -17.42 2.19
CA SER A 185 -10.53 -16.06 2.66
C SER A 185 -9.36 -15.12 2.35
N MET A 186 -8.12 -15.61 2.49
CA MET A 186 -6.91 -14.87 2.12
C MET A 186 -6.78 -14.61 0.62
N ALA A 187 -7.32 -15.49 -0.23
CA ALA A 187 -7.40 -15.23 -1.67
C ALA A 187 -8.27 -14.00 -1.97
N PHE A 188 -9.44 -13.87 -1.32
CA PHE A 188 -10.30 -12.69 -1.44
C PHE A 188 -9.64 -11.43 -0.86
N PHE A 189 -8.90 -11.57 0.24
CA PHE A 189 -8.13 -10.46 0.80
C PHE A 189 -7.09 -9.94 -0.20
N GLY A 190 -6.30 -10.83 -0.82
CA GLY A 190 -5.29 -10.45 -1.81
C GLY A 190 -5.91 -9.79 -3.06
N MET A 191 -7.07 -10.30 -3.50
CA MET A 191 -7.82 -9.71 -4.61
C MET A 191 -8.33 -8.30 -4.27
N SER A 192 -8.90 -8.12 -3.07
CA SER A 192 -9.33 -6.82 -2.57
C SER A 192 -8.18 -5.80 -2.61
N MET A 193 -7.02 -6.18 -2.07
CA MET A 193 -5.82 -5.32 -2.01
C MET A 193 -5.39 -4.88 -3.40
N SER A 194 -5.42 -5.79 -4.36
CA SER A 194 -5.10 -5.50 -5.75
C SER A 194 -6.10 -4.53 -6.38
N PHE A 195 -7.41 -4.77 -6.22
CA PHE A 195 -8.43 -3.96 -6.87
C PHE A 195 -8.41 -2.52 -6.37
N VAL A 196 -8.29 -2.31 -5.06
CA VAL A 196 -8.18 -0.95 -4.51
C VAL A 196 -6.84 -0.32 -4.89
N GLY A 197 -5.73 -1.05 -4.72
CA GLY A 197 -4.39 -0.55 -4.96
C GLY A 197 -4.12 -0.14 -6.41
N VAL A 198 -4.64 -0.90 -7.39
CA VAL A 198 -4.46 -0.56 -8.81
C VAL A 198 -5.45 0.51 -9.27
N SER A 199 -6.68 0.53 -8.72
CA SER A 199 -7.71 1.48 -9.15
C SER A 199 -7.53 2.90 -8.61
N ILE A 200 -6.86 3.11 -7.47
CA ILE A 200 -6.77 4.44 -6.83
C ILE A 200 -6.14 5.50 -7.74
N GLY A 201 -5.08 5.15 -8.48
CA GLY A 201 -4.42 6.07 -9.41
C GLY A 201 -5.35 6.50 -10.57
N PRO A 202 -5.89 5.56 -11.36
CA PRO A 202 -6.87 5.84 -12.40
C PRO A 202 -8.11 6.58 -11.90
N VAL A 203 -8.68 6.22 -10.74
CA VAL A 203 -9.83 6.90 -10.14
C VAL A 203 -9.53 8.38 -9.86
N ILE A 204 -8.35 8.68 -9.31
CA ILE A 204 -7.91 10.06 -9.09
C ILE A 204 -7.74 10.79 -10.44
N ALA A 205 -7.17 10.13 -11.44
CA ALA A 205 -6.97 10.70 -12.78
C ALA A 205 -8.28 10.93 -13.56
N GLU A 206 -9.33 10.13 -13.31
CA GLU A 206 -10.68 10.33 -13.85
C GLU A 206 -11.42 11.47 -13.16
N THR A 207 -11.11 11.73 -11.89
CA THR A 207 -11.85 12.69 -11.05
C THR A 207 -11.23 14.09 -11.07
N PHE A 208 -9.91 14.18 -11.23
CA PHE A 208 -9.15 15.42 -11.08
C PHE A 208 -8.22 15.67 -12.27
N ASP A 209 -7.95 16.94 -12.53
CA ASP A 209 -6.99 17.35 -13.56
C ASP A 209 -5.58 16.82 -13.26
N ALA A 210 -4.78 16.60 -14.31
CA ALA A 210 -3.43 16.05 -14.21
C ALA A 210 -2.51 16.82 -13.22
N SER A 211 -2.70 18.14 -13.07
CA SER A 211 -1.94 18.98 -12.14
C SER A 211 -2.32 18.77 -10.65
N MET A 212 -3.47 18.14 -10.40
CA MET A 212 -4.01 17.87 -9.07
C MET A 212 -3.79 16.42 -8.65
N VAL A 213 -3.61 15.49 -9.60
CA VAL A 213 -3.36 14.06 -9.33
C VAL A 213 -2.23 13.85 -8.31
N LEU A 214 -1.06 14.46 -8.53
CA LEU A 214 0.09 14.32 -7.62
C LEU A 214 -0.21 14.90 -6.22
N ARG A 215 -0.97 16.01 -6.16
CA ARG A 215 -1.32 16.66 -4.90
C ARG A 215 -2.30 15.81 -4.08
N VAL A 216 -3.27 15.18 -4.75
CA VAL A 216 -4.21 14.24 -4.10
C VAL A 216 -3.48 13.00 -3.61
N LEU A 217 -2.50 12.48 -4.36
CA LEU A 217 -1.69 11.34 -3.91
C LEU A 217 -0.88 11.67 -2.63
N SER A 218 -0.32 12.88 -2.54
CA SER A 218 0.33 13.36 -1.31
C SER A 218 -0.64 13.45 -0.13
N ILE A 219 -1.88 13.87 -0.37
CA ILE A 219 -2.93 13.92 0.67
C ILE A 219 -3.29 12.52 1.16
N ASN A 220 -3.40 11.53 0.26
CA ASN A 220 -3.58 10.13 0.68
C ASN A 220 -2.48 9.72 1.66
N GLY A 221 -1.21 10.04 1.37
CA GLY A 221 -0.11 9.76 2.30
C GLY A 221 -0.25 10.42 3.68
N ILE A 222 -0.80 11.64 3.74
CA ILE A 222 -1.10 12.31 5.02
C ILE A 222 -2.20 11.57 5.79
N PHE A 223 -3.29 11.21 5.10
CA PHE A 223 -4.37 10.43 5.71
C PHE A 223 -3.87 9.06 6.21
N ASP A 224 -3.09 8.33 5.39
CA ASP A 224 -2.50 7.05 5.74
C ASP A 224 -1.65 7.18 7.00
N THR A 225 -0.74 8.17 7.03
CA THR A 225 0.14 8.41 8.18
C THR A 225 -0.65 8.74 9.43
N THR A 226 -1.68 9.58 9.31
CA THR A 226 -2.56 9.94 10.42
C THR A 226 -3.31 8.72 10.94
N ALA A 227 -3.82 7.87 10.06
CA ALA A 227 -4.50 6.63 10.41
C ALA A 227 -3.55 5.66 11.14
N PHE A 228 -2.31 5.50 10.69
CA PHE A 228 -1.29 4.69 11.40
C PHE A 228 -0.97 5.24 12.80
N LEU A 229 -0.84 6.55 12.95
CA LEU A 229 -0.57 7.18 14.24
C LEU A 229 -1.71 6.99 15.25
N ILE A 230 -2.95 6.92 14.79
CA ILE A 230 -4.12 6.70 15.65
C ILE A 230 -4.30 5.21 15.96
N ILE A 231 -4.27 4.36 14.94
CA ILE A 231 -4.58 2.92 15.06
C ILE A 231 -3.43 2.15 15.73
N GLY A 232 -2.18 2.59 15.55
CA GLY A 232 -1.01 1.94 16.16
C GLY A 232 -1.13 1.79 17.69
N PRO A 233 -1.27 2.90 18.45
CA PRO A 233 -1.48 2.86 19.89
C PRO A 233 -2.74 2.10 20.31
N LEU A 234 -3.86 2.27 19.58
CA LEU A 234 -5.13 1.59 19.89
C LEU A 234 -5.00 0.07 19.83
N THR A 235 -4.20 -0.44 18.90
CA THR A 235 -4.01 -1.88 18.80
C THR A 235 -3.06 -2.40 19.88
N GLY A 236 -2.07 -1.61 20.29
CA GLY A 236 -1.19 -1.93 21.41
C GLY A 236 -1.92 -2.00 22.76
N SER A 237 -2.88 -1.10 23.02
CA SER A 237 -3.67 -1.13 24.26
C SER A 237 -4.63 -2.33 24.36
N SER A 238 -4.95 -2.96 23.23
CA SER A 238 -5.86 -4.11 23.19
C SER A 238 -5.14 -5.45 23.40
N LEU A 239 -3.80 -5.46 23.42
CA LEU A 239 -2.93 -6.64 23.55
C LEU A 239 -2.37 -6.85 24.95
N THR A 240 -2.71 -6.02 25.94
CA THR A 240 -2.48 -6.32 27.36
C THR A 240 -3.52 -7.35 27.83
N PHE A 241 -3.26 -8.62 27.54
CA PHE A 241 -3.87 -9.79 28.17
C PHE A 241 -2.76 -10.71 28.68
#